data_AF-A0A3R6IK52-F1
#
_entry.id   AF-A0A3R6IK52-F1
#
_cell.length_a   1.000
_cell.length_b   1.000
_cell.length_c   1.000
_cell.angle_alpha   90.00
_cell.angle_beta   90.00
_cell.angle_gamma   90.00
#
_symmetry.space_group_name_H-M   'P 1'
#
loop_
_entity.id
_entity.type
_entity.pdbx_description
1 polymer ?
#
loop_
_entity_poly.entity_id
_entity_poly.type
_entity_poly.pdbx_seq_one_letter_code
_entity_poly.pdbx_strand_id
1 'polypeptide(L)'
;MDKYYQFGEKCLGPLLLGYSKWLLDNFRKEDIHKVYFFSRDGYLMKQAFDMLPDSNVNIKTFYLEVSRRSLRVPILWKNYSLKNLLTMLTPSMLIPLASVFDAVGLDVSNYLPLLYKYGFNRNSVIYRKDFLDNEQLKGMYLIICHYCINMVLTETP
;
A
#
# COMPACT_ATOMS: atom_id res chain seq x y z
N MET A 1 29.67 -13.45 -21.57
CA MET A 1 28.72 -12.48 -20.96
C MET A 1 27.63 -13.25 -20.24
N ASP A 2 27.31 -12.87 -19.01
CA ASP A 2 26.24 -13.46 -18.20
C ASP A 2 24.88 -13.38 -18.92
N LYS A 3 24.08 -14.45 -18.88
CA LYS A 3 22.73 -14.52 -19.46
C LYS A 3 21.82 -13.43 -18.90
N TYR A 4 21.93 -13.12 -17.62
CA TYR A 4 21.15 -12.07 -16.97
C TYR A 4 21.57 -10.67 -17.42
N TYR A 5 22.88 -10.47 -17.64
CA TYR A 5 23.37 -9.21 -18.18
C TYR A 5 22.81 -8.93 -19.58
N GLN A 6 22.84 -9.93 -20.47
CA GLN A 6 22.30 -9.81 -21.83
C GLN A 6 20.78 -9.56 -21.83
N PHE A 7 20.05 -10.18 -20.90
CA PHE A 7 18.63 -9.92 -20.73
C PHE A 7 18.37 -8.48 -20.25
N GLY A 8 19.16 -8.00 -19.30
CA GLY A 8 19.12 -6.63 -18.82
C GLY A 8 19.32 -5.62 -19.96
N GLU A 9 20.35 -5.84 -20.78
CA GLU A 9 20.68 -4.97 -21.91
C GLU A 9 19.63 -5.02 -23.03
N LYS A 10 19.19 -6.21 -23.45
CA LYS A 10 18.36 -6.38 -24.65
C LYS A 10 16.87 -6.22 -24.41
N CYS A 11 16.40 -6.48 -23.18
CA CYS A 11 14.98 -6.48 -22.86
C CYS A 11 14.63 -5.40 -21.83
N LEU A 12 15.29 -5.43 -20.67
CA LEU A 12 14.92 -4.55 -19.55
C LEU A 12 15.30 -3.09 -19.83
N GLY A 13 16.49 -2.82 -20.37
CA GLY A 13 16.96 -1.47 -20.71
C GLY A 13 16.03 -0.73 -21.66
N PRO A 14 15.68 -1.30 -22.83
CA PRO A 14 14.73 -0.70 -23.75
C PRO A 14 13.34 -0.47 -23.13
N LEU A 15 12.87 -1.40 -22.30
CA LEU A 15 11.61 -1.25 -21.56
C LEU A 15 11.66 -0.04 -20.61
N LEU A 16 12.72 0.05 -19.78
CA LEU A 16 12.94 1.16 -18.86
C LEU A 16 13.02 2.50 -19.60
N LEU A 17 13.77 2.55 -20.70
CA LEU A 17 13.92 3.74 -21.52
C LEU A 17 12.57 4.21 -22.09
N GLY A 18 11.80 3.30 -22.68
CA GLY A 18 10.48 3.61 -23.22
C GLY A 18 9.50 4.08 -22.14
N TYR A 19 9.48 3.38 -21.01
CA TYR A 19 8.63 3.73 -19.87
C TYR A 19 8.99 5.09 -19.26
N SER A 20 10.28 5.37 -19.06
CA SER A 20 10.72 6.66 -18.52
C SER A 20 10.41 7.82 -19.46
N LYS A 21 10.54 7.63 -20.78
CA LYS A 21 10.14 8.67 -21.76
C LYS A 21 8.64 8.95 -21.69
N TRP A 22 7.85 7.88 -21.67
CA TRP A 22 6.41 7.98 -21.50
C TRP A 22 6.05 8.71 -20.20
N LEU A 23 6.71 8.41 -19.08
CA LEU A 23 6.51 9.13 -17.82
C LEU A 23 6.84 10.63 -17.96
N LEU A 24 7.97 10.97 -18.57
CA LEU A 24 8.40 12.35 -18.76
C LEU A 24 7.37 13.16 -19.56
N ASP A 25 6.86 12.59 -20.65
CA ASP A 25 5.85 13.22 -21.49
C ASP A 25 4.54 13.44 -20.72
N ASN A 26 4.11 12.44 -19.92
CA ASN A 26 2.90 12.58 -19.09
C ASN A 26 3.08 13.62 -17.97
N PHE A 27 4.22 13.64 -17.28
CA PHE A 27 4.48 14.63 -16.25
C PHE A 27 4.46 16.05 -16.81
N ARG A 28 5.03 16.27 -18.01
CA ARG A 28 4.98 17.58 -18.68
C ARG A 28 3.56 17.95 -19.11
N LYS A 29 2.81 16.99 -19.66
CA LYS A 29 1.42 17.20 -20.10
C LYS A 29 0.50 17.58 -18.94
N GLU A 30 0.68 16.96 -17.79
CA GLU A 30 -0.15 17.16 -16.58
C GLU A 30 0.44 18.21 -15.62
N ASP A 31 1.47 18.96 -16.04
CA ASP A 31 2.16 20.01 -15.25
C ASP A 31 2.67 19.52 -13.87
N ILE A 32 3.22 18.31 -13.82
CA ILE A 32 3.74 17.67 -12.62
C ILE A 32 5.23 17.99 -12.45
N HIS A 33 5.57 18.75 -11.39
CA HIS A 33 6.96 19.16 -11.12
C HIS A 33 7.66 18.37 -10.01
N LYS A 34 6.94 17.51 -9.27
CA LYS A 34 7.49 16.72 -8.16
C LYS A 34 7.01 15.28 -8.25
N VAL A 35 7.95 14.36 -8.35
CA VAL A 35 7.66 12.93 -8.57
C VAL A 35 8.36 12.11 -7.48
N TYR A 36 7.61 11.22 -6.85
CA TYR A 36 8.11 10.32 -5.81
C TYR A 36 8.10 8.88 -6.31
N PHE A 37 9.27 8.28 -6.46
CA PHE A 37 9.43 6.87 -6.84
C PHE A 37 9.53 6.00 -5.58
N PHE A 38 8.66 4.99 -5.46
CA PHE A 38 8.57 4.14 -4.27
C PHE A 38 9.64 3.05 -4.21
N SER A 39 10.11 2.72 -3.01
CA SER A 39 11.30 1.91 -2.75
C SER A 39 11.34 0.45 -3.22
N ARG A 40 10.22 -0.13 -3.69
CA ARG A 40 10.20 -1.54 -4.09
C ARG A 40 10.67 -1.78 -5.52
N ASP A 41 9.99 -1.15 -6.48
CA ASP A 41 10.31 -1.26 -7.91
C ASP A 41 10.74 0.09 -8.49
N GLY A 42 10.54 1.17 -7.74
CA GLY A 42 10.78 2.54 -8.19
C GLY A 42 12.24 2.96 -8.14
N TYR A 43 13.15 2.25 -7.44
CA TYR A 43 14.56 2.64 -7.42
C TYR A 43 15.19 2.53 -8.81
N LEU A 44 15.03 1.38 -9.47
CA LEU A 44 15.53 1.15 -10.82
C LEU A 44 14.86 2.09 -11.84
N MET A 45 13.54 2.32 -11.69
CA MET A 45 12.79 3.25 -12.53
C MET A 45 13.29 4.69 -12.36
N LYS A 46 13.54 5.13 -11.12
CA LYS A 46 14.10 6.45 -10.83
C LYS A 46 15.48 6.59 -11.48
N GLN A 47 16.36 5.59 -11.32
CA GLN A 47 17.67 5.61 -11.96
C GLN A 47 17.56 5.75 -13.48
N ALA A 48 16.71 4.94 -14.13
CA ALA A 48 16.49 5.03 -15.57
C ALA A 48 15.88 6.37 -16.00
N PHE A 49 14.96 6.93 -15.21
CA PHE A 49 14.34 8.21 -15.47
C PHE A 49 15.35 9.37 -15.34
N ASP A 50 16.15 9.38 -14.27
CA ASP A 50 17.15 10.42 -14.03
C ASP A 50 18.27 10.39 -15.09
N MET A 51 18.48 9.25 -15.76
CA MET A 51 19.41 9.13 -16.89
C MET A 51 18.88 9.72 -18.21
N LEU A 52 17.57 10.00 -18.31
CA LEU A 52 17.04 10.62 -19.52
C LEU A 52 17.53 12.06 -19.68
N PRO A 53 17.78 12.51 -20.92
CA PRO A 53 17.97 13.92 -21.17
C PRO A 53 16.71 14.68 -20.77
N ASP A 54 16.91 15.85 -20.17
CA ASP A 54 15.87 16.80 -19.77
C ASP A 54 14.85 16.30 -18.72
N SER A 55 15.07 15.15 -18.09
CA SER A 55 14.22 14.63 -17.00
C SER A 55 14.21 15.54 -15.78
N ASN A 56 15.31 16.25 -15.54
CA ASN A 56 15.47 17.16 -14.41
C ASN A 56 15.10 18.62 -14.76
N VAL A 57 14.67 18.89 -15.99
CA VAL A 57 14.22 20.22 -16.39
C VAL A 57 12.79 20.39 -15.87
N ASN A 58 12.65 21.20 -14.82
CA ASN A 58 11.38 21.53 -14.15
C ASN A 58 10.66 20.35 -13.47
N ILE A 59 11.28 19.18 -13.38
CA ILE A 59 10.77 18.03 -12.63
C ILE A 59 11.81 17.61 -11.61
N LYS A 60 11.43 17.57 -10.34
CA LYS A 60 12.25 17.06 -9.24
C LYS A 60 11.82 15.66 -8.88
N THR A 61 12.74 14.71 -8.93
CA THR A 61 12.49 13.31 -8.57
C THR A 61 13.02 13.01 -7.17
N PHE A 62 12.22 12.27 -6.42
CA PHE A 62 12.54 11.84 -5.06
C PHE A 62 12.43 10.33 -4.97
N TYR A 63 13.31 9.73 -4.18
CA TYR A 63 13.14 8.36 -3.77
C TYR A 63 12.40 8.35 -2.44
N LEU A 64 11.29 7.61 -2.38
CA LEU A 64 10.46 7.53 -1.17
C LEU A 64 10.47 6.09 -0.65
N GLU A 65 11.09 5.92 0.52
CA GLU A 65 11.07 4.66 1.24
C GLU A 65 9.75 4.45 1.96
N VAL A 66 8.88 3.63 1.37
CA VAL A 66 7.56 3.30 1.92
C VAL A 66 7.38 1.80 2.05
N SER A 67 6.88 1.37 3.20
CA SER A 67 6.39 0.00 3.36
C SER A 67 4.95 -0.08 2.85
N ARG A 68 4.53 -1.27 2.39
CA ARG A 68 3.10 -1.49 2.10
C ARG A 68 2.22 -1.20 3.32
N ARG A 69 2.73 -1.46 4.53
CA ARG A 69 2.01 -1.23 5.80
C ARG A 69 1.76 0.25 6.05
N SER A 70 2.74 1.13 5.79
CA SER A 70 2.59 2.58 6.01
C SER A 70 1.59 3.24 5.07
N LEU A 71 1.30 2.62 3.92
CA LEU A 71 0.30 3.13 2.96
C LEU A 71 -1.13 2.67 3.27
N ARG A 72 -1.33 1.59 4.05
CA ARG A 72 -2.68 1.05 4.32
C ARG A 72 -3.55 2.02 5.09
N VAL A 73 -3.04 2.61 6.17
CA VAL A 73 -3.81 3.54 7.02
C VAL A 73 -4.27 4.78 6.25
N PRO A 74 -3.42 5.49 5.48
CA PRO A 74 -3.87 6.59 4.61
C PRO A 74 -4.94 6.19 3.59
N ILE A 75 -4.85 4.99 3.00
CA ILE A 75 -5.86 4.52 2.04
C ILE A 75 -7.18 4.21 2.76
N LEU A 76 -7.12 3.61 3.96
CA LEU A 76 -8.29 3.35 4.79
C LEU A 76 -8.94 4.64 5.29
N TRP A 77 -8.17 5.69 5.57
CA TRP A 77 -8.72 7.00 5.89
C TRP A 77 -9.59 7.55 4.76
N LYS A 78 -9.19 7.36 3.50
CA LYS A 78 -10.01 7.75 2.33
C LYS A 78 -11.23 6.85 2.13
N ASN A 79 -11.09 5.55 2.37
CA ASN A 79 -12.17 4.58 2.26
C ASN A 79 -12.00 3.47 3.29
N TYR A 80 -12.69 3.60 4.41
CA TYR A 80 -12.60 2.65 5.53
C TYR A 80 -13.57 1.47 5.38
N SER A 81 -14.12 1.20 4.20
CA SER A 81 -15.03 0.06 4.01
C SER A 81 -14.32 -1.28 4.24
N LEU A 82 -15.04 -2.25 4.80
CA LEU A 82 -14.51 -3.60 5.02
C LEU A 82 -14.07 -4.28 3.70
N LYS A 83 -14.75 -3.93 2.59
CA LYS A 83 -14.36 -4.32 1.22
C LYS A 83 -12.98 -3.78 0.84
N ASN A 84 -12.71 -2.50 1.13
CA ASN A 84 -11.41 -1.90 0.84
C ASN A 84 -10.30 -2.45 1.75
N LEU A 85 -10.61 -2.75 3.01
CA LEU A 85 -9.67 -3.47 3.87
C LEU A 85 -9.30 -4.83 3.27
N LEU A 86 -10.30 -5.59 2.79
CA LEU A 86 -10.10 -6.93 2.25
C LEU A 86 -9.14 -6.97 1.04
N THR A 87 -9.08 -5.88 0.26
CA THR A 87 -8.14 -5.77 -0.88
C THR A 87 -6.69 -5.51 -0.43
N MET A 88 -6.47 -5.06 0.81
CA MET A 88 -5.12 -4.83 1.38
C MET A 88 -4.55 -6.06 2.09
N LEU A 89 -5.39 -7.04 2.38
CA LEU A 89 -5.03 -8.30 3.02
C LEU A 89 -4.48 -9.29 2.01
N THR A 90 -3.61 -10.19 2.50
CA THR A 90 -3.09 -11.30 1.70
C THR A 90 -4.24 -12.12 1.12
N PRO A 91 -4.20 -12.49 -0.18
CA PRO A 91 -5.24 -13.30 -0.82
C PRO A 91 -5.14 -14.76 -0.34
N SER A 92 -5.65 -15.01 0.87
CA SER A 92 -5.70 -16.32 1.53
C SER A 92 -7.15 -16.74 1.74
N MET A 93 -7.41 -18.06 1.70
CA MET A 93 -8.72 -18.64 2.02
C MET A 93 -9.15 -18.35 3.47
N LEU A 94 -8.19 -18.36 4.39
CA LEU A 94 -8.39 -18.05 5.80
C LEU A 94 -7.63 -16.77 6.14
N ILE A 95 -8.33 -15.85 6.79
CA ILE A 95 -7.80 -14.55 7.20
C ILE A 95 -7.70 -14.56 8.73
N PRO A 96 -6.48 -14.58 9.30
CA PRO A 96 -6.30 -14.39 10.72
C PRO A 96 -6.81 -13.02 11.15
N LEU A 97 -7.49 -12.95 12.29
CA LEU A 97 -7.98 -11.68 12.80
C LEU A 97 -6.82 -10.72 13.11
N ALA A 98 -5.67 -11.25 13.52
CA ALA A 98 -4.44 -10.47 13.67
C ALA A 98 -4.05 -9.69 12.39
N SER A 99 -4.32 -10.22 11.20
CA SER A 99 -4.04 -9.53 9.93
C SER A 99 -4.98 -8.35 9.69
N VAL A 100 -6.22 -8.40 10.18
CA VAL A 100 -7.17 -7.27 10.15
C VAL A 100 -6.63 -6.12 10.99
N PHE A 101 -6.17 -6.42 12.21
CA PHE A 101 -5.56 -5.43 13.11
C PHE A 101 -4.26 -4.85 12.54
N ASP A 102 -3.35 -5.70 12.02
CA ASP A 102 -2.11 -5.23 11.39
C ASP A 102 -2.38 -4.31 10.19
N ALA A 103 -3.42 -4.61 9.39
CA ALA A 103 -3.78 -3.81 8.24
C ALA A 103 -4.29 -2.41 8.59
N VAL A 104 -4.92 -2.24 9.76
CA VAL A 104 -5.32 -0.93 10.29
C VAL A 104 -4.24 -0.27 11.18
N GLY A 105 -3.08 -0.90 11.33
CA GLY A 105 -1.96 -0.37 12.12
C GLY A 105 -2.03 -0.66 13.62
N LEU A 106 -2.88 -1.58 14.07
CA LEU A 106 -3.08 -1.91 15.48
C LEU A 106 -2.47 -3.27 15.85
N ASP A 107 -2.09 -3.44 17.12
CA ASP A 107 -1.74 -4.75 17.68
C ASP A 107 -2.99 -5.39 18.29
N VAL A 108 -3.41 -6.53 17.75
CA VAL A 108 -4.56 -7.32 18.23
C VAL A 108 -4.50 -7.63 19.73
N SER A 109 -3.30 -7.75 20.30
CA SER A 109 -3.07 -8.08 21.71
C SER A 109 -3.60 -6.99 22.65
N ASN A 110 -3.70 -5.74 22.18
CA ASN A 110 -4.22 -4.62 22.96
C ASN A 110 -5.76 -4.56 22.96
N TYR A 111 -6.43 -5.40 22.18
CA TYR A 111 -7.88 -5.34 21.97
C TYR A 111 -8.61 -6.62 22.38
N LEU A 112 -8.00 -7.50 23.18
CA LEU A 112 -8.61 -8.77 23.61
C LEU A 112 -10.06 -8.61 24.17
N PRO A 113 -10.39 -7.60 24.99
CA PRO A 113 -11.76 -7.40 25.46
C PRO A 113 -12.76 -7.15 24.31
N LEU A 114 -12.33 -6.39 23.30
CA LEU A 114 -13.13 -6.13 22.10
C LEU A 114 -13.33 -7.41 21.28
N LEU A 115 -12.28 -8.23 21.13
CA LEU A 115 -12.40 -9.52 20.44
C LEU A 115 -13.44 -10.40 21.14
N TYR A 116 -13.34 -10.58 22.46
CA TYR A 116 -14.26 -11.42 23.21
C TYR A 116 -15.70 -10.91 23.17
N LYS A 117 -15.92 -9.58 23.17
CA LYS A 117 -17.25 -8.97 23.01
C LYS A 117 -17.94 -9.40 21.71
N TYR A 118 -17.18 -9.63 20.65
CA TYR A 118 -17.69 -10.06 19.34
C TYR A 118 -17.53 -11.58 19.09
N GLY A 119 -17.18 -12.35 20.13
CA GLY A 119 -17.04 -13.80 20.02
C GLY A 119 -15.74 -14.29 19.35
N PHE A 120 -14.73 -13.42 19.27
CA PHE A 120 -13.41 -13.76 18.73
C PHE A 120 -12.36 -13.93 19.83
N ASN A 121 -11.26 -14.57 19.46
CA ASN A 121 -10.03 -14.63 20.25
C ASN A 121 -8.83 -14.28 19.35
N ARG A 122 -7.63 -14.17 19.93
CA ARG A 122 -6.41 -13.79 19.21
C ARG A 122 -6.10 -14.68 18.00
N ASN A 123 -6.44 -15.96 18.09
CA ASN A 123 -6.17 -16.96 17.06
C ASN A 123 -7.37 -17.19 16.12
N SER A 124 -8.43 -16.40 16.24
CA SER A 124 -9.59 -16.50 15.36
C SER A 124 -9.18 -16.25 13.91
N VAL A 125 -9.78 -17.06 13.03
CA VAL A 125 -9.64 -16.96 11.58
C VAL A 125 -11.02 -16.82 10.96
N ILE A 126 -11.11 -16.09 9.86
CA ILE A 126 -12.34 -15.88 9.11
C ILE A 126 -12.13 -16.38 7.69
N TYR A 127 -13.08 -17.16 7.17
CA TYR A 127 -13.07 -17.54 5.77
C TYR A 127 -13.24 -16.31 4.89
N ARG A 128 -12.38 -16.15 3.88
CA ARG A 128 -12.40 -14.99 2.98
C ARG A 128 -13.76 -14.80 2.29
N LYS A 129 -14.43 -15.90 1.93
CA LYS A 129 -15.77 -15.88 1.32
C LYS A 129 -16.83 -15.28 2.24
N ASP A 130 -16.70 -15.48 3.56
CA ASP A 130 -17.67 -15.03 4.55
C ASP A 130 -17.26 -13.68 5.16
N PHE A 131 -16.09 -13.13 4.78
CA PHE A 131 -15.49 -11.95 5.39
C PHE A 131 -16.39 -10.71 5.29
N LEU A 132 -17.06 -10.52 4.15
CA LEU A 132 -17.94 -9.38 3.94
C LEU A 132 -19.34 -9.58 4.50
N ASP A 133 -19.71 -10.81 4.88
CA ASP A 133 -21.05 -11.15 5.38
C ASP A 133 -21.05 -11.44 6.88
N ASN A 134 -19.87 -11.54 7.51
CA ASN A 134 -19.75 -11.79 8.94
C ASN A 134 -20.16 -10.57 9.78
N GLU A 135 -21.34 -10.64 10.39
CA GLU A 135 -21.91 -9.55 11.20
C GLU A 135 -21.07 -9.22 12.45
N GLN A 136 -20.44 -10.22 13.08
CA GLN A 136 -19.57 -9.97 14.23
C GLN A 136 -18.33 -9.15 13.82
N LEU A 137 -17.71 -9.49 12.69
CA LEU A 137 -16.57 -8.78 12.13
C LEU A 137 -16.96 -7.36 11.71
N LYS A 138 -18.10 -7.17 11.03
CA LYS A 138 -18.60 -5.84 10.66
C LYS A 138 -18.76 -4.96 11.90
N GLY A 139 -19.45 -5.47 12.92
CA GLY A 139 -19.67 -4.73 14.16
C GLY A 139 -18.37 -4.37 14.88
N MET A 140 -17.43 -5.31 14.96
CA MET A 140 -16.11 -5.07 15.56
C MET A 140 -15.32 -4.05 14.75
N TYR A 141 -15.31 -4.18 13.43
CA TYR A 141 -14.54 -3.32 12.54
C TYR A 141 -15.03 -1.87 12.55
N LEU A 142 -16.35 -1.63 12.67
CA LEU A 142 -16.90 -0.27 12.82
C LEU A 142 -16.34 0.45 14.05
N ILE A 143 -16.21 -0.27 15.17
CA ILE A 143 -15.60 0.28 16.40
C ILE A 143 -14.13 0.61 16.16
N ILE A 144 -13.38 -0.32 15.54
CA ILE A 144 -11.96 -0.12 15.22
C ILE A 144 -11.76 1.07 14.29
N CYS A 145 -12.56 1.21 13.23
CA CYS A 145 -12.51 2.33 12.31
C CYS A 145 -12.73 3.66 13.01
N HIS A 146 -13.67 3.73 13.96
CA HIS A 146 -13.89 4.95 14.75
C HIS A 146 -12.61 5.35 15.50
N TYR A 147 -11.92 4.40 16.14
CA TYR A 147 -10.63 4.68 16.80
C TYR A 147 -9.54 5.11 15.81
N CYS A 148 -9.38 4.40 14.68
CA CYS A 148 -8.35 4.71 13.69
C CYS A 148 -8.57 6.07 13.02
N ILE A 149 -9.81 6.46 12.73
CA ILE A 149 -10.13 7.77 12.14
C ILE A 149 -9.84 8.90 13.13
N ASN A 150 -10.18 8.71 14.41
CA ASN A 150 -9.95 9.73 15.44
C ASN A 150 -8.46 9.92 15.77
N MET A 151 -7.64 8.85 15.77
CA MET A 151 -6.18 8.97 15.96
C MET A 151 -5.52 9.83 14.88
N VAL A 152 -5.94 9.70 13.62
CA VAL A 152 -5.37 10.46 12.50
C VAL A 152 -5.73 11.95 12.57
N LEU A 153 -6.87 12.30 13.19
CA LEU A 153 -7.31 13.69 13.37
C LEU A 153 -6.67 14.39 14.59
N THR A 154 -6.14 13.62 15.55
CA THR A 154 -5.47 14.18 16.74
C THR A 154 -3.96 14.36 16.57
N GLU A 155 -3.39 13.86 15.46
CA GLU A 155 -1.95 13.98 15.13
C GLU A 155 -1.69 14.95 13.95
N THR A 156 -2.61 15.86 13.65
CA THR A 156 -2.31 17.01 12.80
C THR A 156 -1.69 18.12 13.65
N PRO A 157 -0.42 18.52 13.42
CA PRO A 157 0.14 19.73 14.02
C PRO A 157 -0.54 21.00 13.52
#